data_AF-A0A0U1Q274-F1
#
_entry.id   AF-A0A0U1Q274-F1
#
_cell.length_a   1.000
_cell.length_b   1.000
_cell.length_c   1.000
_cell.angle_alpha   90.00
_cell.angle_beta   90.00
_cell.angle_gamma   90.00
#
_symmetry.space_group_name_H-M   'P 1'
#
loop_
_entity.id
_entity.type
_entity.pdbx_description
1 polymer ?
#
loop_
_entity_poly.entity_id
_entity_poly.type
_entity_poly.pdbx_seq_one_letter_code
_entity_poly.pdbx_strand_id
1 'polypeptide(L)' 'MHNVRMKVDQQVLRIVAEVLGVHAEDVDVDLPLRDWGQVCRINDETCMVLNINIGTQLASQCRTVGDYLRLVRSAA' A
#
# COMPACT_ATOMS: atom_id res chain seq x y z
N MET A 1 17.88 9.94 -1.62
CA MET A 1 16.68 9.47 -0.88
C MET A 1 15.37 9.65 -1.67
N HIS A 2 15.21 10.67 -2.52
CA HIS A 2 14.00 10.85 -3.34
C HIS A 2 13.70 9.68 -4.30
N ASN A 3 14.73 9.14 -4.99
CA ASN A 3 14.55 8.00 -5.90
C ASN A 3 14.14 6.68 -5.22
N VAL A 4 14.47 6.48 -3.95
CA VAL A 4 14.07 5.27 -3.21
C VAL A 4 12.58 5.34 -2.87
N ARG A 5 12.10 6.52 -2.44
CA ARG A 5 10.68 6.75 -2.14
C ARG A 5 9.79 6.55 -3.37
N MET A 6 10.20 7.06 -4.53
CA MET A 6 9.45 6.82 -5.78
C MET A 6 9.37 5.33 -6.15
N LYS A 7 10.40 4.54 -5.88
CA LYS A 7 10.38 3.09 -6.14
C LYS A 7 9.46 2.34 -5.17
N VAL A 8 9.48 2.71 -3.89
CA VAL A 8 8.57 2.16 -2.87
C VAL A 8 7.12 2.46 -3.24
N ASP A 9 6.81 3.72 -3.57
CA ASP A 9 5.45 4.12 -3.94
C ASP A 9 4.96 3.34 -5.17
N GLN A 10 5.79 3.22 -6.21
CA GLN A 10 5.44 2.45 -7.40
C GLN A 10 5.19 0.96 -7.11
N GLN A 11 5.95 0.36 -6.19
CA GLN A 11 5.72 -1.02 -5.79
C GLN A 11 4.40 -1.17 -5.02
N VAL A 12 4.11 -0.27 -4.07
CA VAL A 12 2.86 -0.29 -3.32
C VAL A 12 1.65 -0.09 -4.24
N LEU A 13 1.71 0.86 -5.19
CA LEU A 13 0.62 1.10 -6.15
C LEU A 13 0.33 -0.13 -7.02
N ARG A 14 1.37 -0.86 -7.44
CA ARG A 14 1.21 -2.12 -8.18
C ARG A 14 0.53 -3.20 -7.34
N ILE A 15 0.96 -3.38 -6.10
CA ILE A 15 0.36 -4.35 -5.16
C ILE A 15 -1.11 -4.04 -4.92
N VAL A 16 -1.44 -2.76 -4.70
CA VAL A 16 -2.83 -2.32 -4.56
C VAL A 16 -3.65 -2.67 -5.80
N ALA A 17 -3.13 -2.36 -7.00
CA ALA A 17 -3.82 -2.66 -8.26
C ALA A 17 -4.09 -4.16 -8.43
N GLU A 18 -3.07 -5.00 -8.15
CA GLU A 18 -3.18 -6.47 -8.22
C GLU A 18 -4.21 -7.03 -7.23
N VAL A 19 -4.23 -6.54 -5.99
CA VAL A 19 -5.19 -7.01 -4.97
C VAL A 19 -6.62 -6.57 -5.28
N LEU A 20 -6.79 -5.35 -5.80
CA LEU A 20 -8.11 -4.82 -6.15
C LEU A 20 -8.61 -5.29 -7.53
N GLY A 21 -7.74 -5.92 -8.34
CA GLY A 21 -8.09 -6.40 -9.68
C GLY A 21 -8.34 -5.26 -10.67
N VAL A 22 -7.63 -4.13 -10.52
CA VAL A 22 -7.73 -2.95 -11.38
C VAL A 22 -6.40 -2.69 -12.09
N HIS A 23 -6.40 -1.81 -13.10
CA HIS A 23 -5.14 -1.40 -13.71
C HIS A 23 -4.38 -0.44 -12.78
N ALA A 24 -3.05 -0.51 -12.78
CA ALA A 24 -2.22 0.34 -11.93
C ALA A 24 -2.38 1.85 -12.22
N GLU A 25 -2.82 2.21 -13.43
CA GLU A 25 -3.14 3.58 -13.81
C GLU A 25 -4.44 4.10 -13.18
N ASP A 26 -5.32 3.20 -12.72
CA ASP A 26 -6.56 3.53 -12.01
C ASP A 26 -6.34 3.69 -10.50
N VAL A 27 -5.11 3.45 -10.00
CA VAL A 27 -4.77 3.58 -8.59
C VAL A 27 -4.12 4.95 -8.34
N ASP A 28 -4.87 5.82 -7.68
CA ASP A 28 -4.37 7.10 -7.17
C ASP A 28 -4.38 7.14 -5.63
N VAL A 29 -3.91 8.25 -5.07
CA VAL A 29 -3.79 8.45 -3.61
C VAL A 29 -5.14 8.58 -2.90
N ASP A 30 -6.20 8.93 -3.63
CA ASP A 30 -7.54 9.15 -3.10
C ASP A 30 -8.41 7.89 -3.20
N LEU A 31 -7.95 6.86 -3.93
CA LEU A 31 -8.61 5.57 -4.05
C LEU A 31 -8.92 4.98 -2.65
N PRO A 32 -10.20 4.70 -2.35
CA PRO A 32 -10.60 4.27 -1.02
C PRO A 32 -10.31 2.79 -0.78
N LEU A 33 -9.78 2.48 0.39
CA LEU A 33 -9.54 1.12 0.89
C LEU A 33 -10.64 0.76 1.90
N ARG A 34 -11.74 0.16 1.41
CA ARG A 34 -12.95 -0.08 2.21
C ARG A 34 -13.07 -1.49 2.76
N ASP A 35 -12.54 -2.47 2.04
CA ASP A 35 -12.62 -3.87 2.44
C ASP A 35 -11.43 -4.24 3.32
N TRP A 36 -11.73 -4.78 4.51
CA TRP A 36 -10.71 -5.14 5.48
C TRP A 36 -9.82 -6.29 5.00
N GLY A 37 -10.39 -7.27 4.29
CA GLY A 37 -9.63 -8.39 3.73
C GLY A 37 -8.64 -7.93 2.65
N GLN A 38 -9.04 -7.01 1.78
CA GLN A 38 -8.18 -6.39 0.77
C GLN A 38 -7.05 -5.59 1.43
N VAL A 39 -7.34 -4.81 2.47
CA VAL A 39 -6.31 -4.06 3.22
C VAL A 39 -5.28 -4.98 3.86
N CYS A 40 -5.72 -6.06 4.50
CA CYS A 40 -4.81 -7.06 5.07
C CYS A 40 -3.92 -7.67 3.99
N ARG A 41 -4.50 -8.06 2.85
CA ARG A 41 -3.74 -8.66 1.74
C ARG A 41 -2.73 -7.68 1.14
N ILE A 42 -3.14 -6.43 0.87
CA ILE A 42 -2.23 -5.35 0.44
C ILE A 42 -1.06 -5.23 1.42
N ASN A 43 -1.36 -5.28 2.73
CA ASN A 43 -0.34 -5.14 3.76
C ASN A 43 0.65 -6.30 3.80
N ASP A 44 0.15 -7.54 3.73
CA ASP A 44 0.99 -8.73 3.76
C ASP A 44 1.93 -8.76 2.54
N GLU A 45 1.38 -8.54 1.33
CA GLU A 45 2.16 -8.48 0.09
C GLU A 45 3.20 -7.35 0.13
N THR A 46 2.83 -6.17 0.63
CA THR A 46 3.75 -5.04 0.78
C THR A 46 4.88 -5.35 1.76
N CYS A 47 4.58 -5.95 2.92
CA CYS A 47 5.58 -6.32 3.90
C CYS A 47 6.58 -7.35 3.34
N MET A 48 6.08 -8.34 2.60
CA MET A 48 6.91 -9.35 1.95
C MET A 48 7.82 -8.75 0.86
N VAL A 49 7.26 -7.94 -0.04
CA VAL A 49 8.02 -7.36 -1.17
C VAL A 49 9.07 -6.35 -0.71
N LEU A 50 8.75 -5.54 0.29
CA LEU A 50 9.63 -4.48 0.77
C LEU A 50 10.54 -4.91 1.93
N ASN A 51 10.36 -6.13 2.45
CA ASN A 51 11.06 -6.64 3.63
C ASN A 51 10.92 -5.69 4.84
N ILE A 52 9.68 -5.25 5.09
CA ILE A 52 9.31 -4.39 6.23
C ILE A 52 8.27 -5.09 7.10
N ASN A 53 7.96 -4.50 8.26
CA ASN A 53 6.92 -5.01 9.15
C ASN A 53 5.96 -3.88 9.54
N ILE A 54 4.73 -3.97 9.03
CA ILE A 54 3.63 -3.08 9.38
C ILE A 54 2.56 -3.92 10.07
N GLY A 55 2.22 -3.57 11.30
CA GLY A 55 1.17 -4.24 12.05
C GLY A 55 -0.19 -4.09 11.35
N THR A 56 -0.93 -5.18 11.20
CA THR A 56 -2.25 -5.22 10.57
C THR A 56 -3.24 -4.22 11.19
N GLN A 57 -3.14 -3.98 12.50
CA GLN A 57 -3.98 -2.99 13.18
C GLN A 57 -3.73 -1.56 12.69
N LEU A 58 -2.48 -1.21 12.36
CA LEU A 58 -2.15 0.09 11.79
C LEU A 58 -2.61 0.19 10.34
N ALA A 59 -2.34 -0.84 9.53
CA ALA A 59 -2.80 -0.89 8.14
C ALA A 59 -4.32 -0.78 8.03
N SER A 60 -5.07 -1.41 8.94
CA SER A 60 -6.55 -1.38 8.97
C SER A 60 -7.15 0.01 9.24
N GLN A 61 -6.34 0.97 9.69
CA GLN A 61 -6.77 2.35 9.91
C GLN A 61 -6.68 3.20 8.63
N CYS A 62 -5.93 2.76 7.63
CA CYS A 62 -5.82 3.45 6.35
C CYS A 62 -7.16 3.43 5.62
N ARG A 63 -7.62 4.61 5.17
CA ARG A 63 -8.90 4.77 4.45
C ARG A 63 -8.69 4.97 2.97
N THR A 64 -7.51 5.43 2.57
CA THR A 64 -7.11 5.57 1.17
C THR A 64 -5.74 4.98 0.91
N VAL A 65 -5.41 4.80 -0.36
CA VAL A 65 -4.05 4.44 -0.79
C VAL A 65 -3.02 5.47 -0.31
N GLY A 66 -3.37 6.76 -0.30
CA GLY A 66 -2.51 7.82 0.22
C GLY A 66 -2.19 7.68 1.72
N ASP A 67 -3.14 7.24 2.53
CA ASP A 67 -2.89 6.89 3.94
C ASP A 67 -1.89 5.74 4.04
N TYR A 68 -2.09 4.70 3.23
CA TYR A 68 -1.26 3.51 3.25
C TYR A 68 0.17 3.79 2.76
N LEU A 69 0.33 4.58 1.70
CA LEU A 69 1.65 5.03 1.24
C LEU A 69 2.40 5.82 2.31
N ARG A 70 1.72 6.69 3.06
CA ARG A 70 2.33 7.41 4.18
C ARG A 70 2.78 6.46 5.29
N LEU A 71 1.97 5.45 5.60
CA LEU A 71 2.31 4.41 6.58
C LEU A 71 3.55 3.62 6.13
N VAL A 72 3.58 3.13 4.89
CA VAL A 72 4.70 2.37 4.35
C VAL A 72 6.00 3.18 4.36
N ARG A 73 5.95 4.45 3.94
CA ARG A 73 7.13 5.35 3.98
C ARG A 73 7.68 5.61 5.38
N SER A 74 6.86 5.45 6.42
CA SER A 74 7.32 5.59 7.81
C SER A 74 8.03 4.33 8.32
N ALA A 75 7.84 3.19 7.65
CA ALA A 75 8.41 1.90 7.99
C ALA A 75 9.57 1.46 7.07
N ALA A 76 9.77 2.13 5.94
CA ALA A 76 10.76 1.82 4.89
C ALA A 76 11.97 2.77 4.86
#